data_AF-N8VJD6-F1
#
_entry.id   AF-N8VJD6-F1
#
_cell.length_a   1.000
_cell.length_b   1.000
_cell.length_c   1.000
_cell.angle_alpha   90.00
_cell.angle_beta   90.00
_cell.angle_gamma   90.00
#
_symmetry.space_group_name_H-M   'P 1'
#
loop_
_entity.id
_entity.type
_entity.pdbx_description
1 polymer ?
#
loop_
_entity_poly.entity_id
_entity_poly.type
_entity_poly.pdbx_seq_one_letter_code
_entity_poly.pdbx_strand_id
1 'polypeptide(L)'
;MNNYTYPTHEHLEIDIESDVINFPRRDFQKCQHIQVAIDSKAMELVCKQCEAKVNPVLWIKDSIEYFARLQNRIQEAREKLKEDEEELKVRSRTRCQHCRKMTVINLKHHKFVVL
;
A
#
# COMPACT_ATOMS: atom_id res chain seq x y z
N MET A 1 28.60 11.76 -22.12
CA MET A 1 27.37 12.54 -22.40
C MET A 1 26.20 11.59 -22.22
N ASN A 2 25.34 11.87 -21.22
CA ASN A 2 24.31 10.95 -20.75
C ASN A 2 23.14 10.88 -21.74
N ASN A 3 22.83 9.67 -22.23
CA ASN A 3 21.57 9.38 -22.93
C ASN A 3 20.55 8.89 -21.90
N TYR A 4 19.58 9.74 -21.57
CA TYR A 4 18.34 9.31 -20.92
C TYR A 4 17.17 9.65 -21.85
N THR A 5 16.84 8.72 -22.74
CA THR A 5 15.58 8.71 -23.48
C THR A 5 14.51 8.07 -22.60
N TYR A 6 13.65 8.90 -22.01
CA TYR A 6 12.41 8.44 -21.39
C TYR A 6 11.37 8.18 -22.49
N PRO A 7 10.72 7.01 -22.56
CA PRO A 7 9.60 6.83 -23.45
C PRO A 7 8.34 7.43 -22.80
N THR A 8 7.97 8.64 -23.22
CA THR A 8 6.63 9.20 -23.04
C THR A 8 5.77 8.71 -24.20
N HIS A 9 4.98 7.66 -24.00
CA HIS A 9 3.81 7.43 -24.83
C HIS A 9 2.57 7.56 -23.92
N GLU A 10 1.96 8.75 -23.94
CA GLU A 10 0.81 9.16 -23.13
C GLU A 10 -0.54 8.95 -23.86
N HIS A 11 -0.59 8.18 -24.95
CA HIS A 11 -1.81 8.05 -25.74
C HIS A 11 -2.20 6.58 -25.92
N LEU A 12 -3.47 6.29 -25.61
CA LEU A 12 -4.13 5.02 -25.91
C LEU A 12 -4.48 5.01 -27.40
N GLU A 13 -3.83 4.16 -28.17
CA GLU A 13 -4.21 3.90 -29.56
C GLU A 13 -5.40 2.94 -29.57
N ILE A 14 -6.55 3.43 -30.03
CA ILE A 14 -7.77 2.62 -30.18
C ILE A 14 -7.81 2.14 -31.63
N ASP A 15 -7.72 0.83 -31.82
CA ASP A 15 -7.85 0.20 -33.12
C ASP A 15 -9.34 0.00 -33.45
N ILE A 16 -9.86 0.83 -34.37
CA ILE A 16 -11.29 0.94 -34.66
C ILE A 16 -11.81 -0.26 -35.46
N GLU A 17 -10.92 -0.99 -36.15
CA GLU A 17 -11.32 -2.14 -36.99
C GLU A 17 -11.53 -3.43 -36.19
N SER A 18 -10.85 -3.58 -35.06
CA SER A 18 -10.90 -4.80 -34.25
C SER A 18 -11.93 -4.75 -33.12
N ASP A 19 -12.52 -3.58 -32.84
CA ASP A 19 -13.47 -3.35 -31.73
C ASP A 19 -12.96 -3.87 -30.37
N VAL A 20 -11.63 -3.98 -30.22
CA VAL A 20 -10.94 -4.43 -29.01
C VAL A 20 -10.19 -3.26 -28.39
N ILE A 21 -10.67 -2.79 -27.24
CA ILE A 21 -9.92 -1.86 -26.40
C ILE A 21 -8.84 -2.68 -25.66
N ASN A 22 -7.62 -2.64 -26.17
CA ASN A 22 -6.46 -3.23 -25.50
C ASN A 22 -6.08 -2.32 -24.32
N PHE A 23 -6.58 -2.64 -23.13
CA PHE A 23 -6.04 -2.04 -21.91
C PHE A 23 -4.61 -2.55 -21.75
N PRO A 24 -3.57 -1.69 -21.86
CA PRO A 24 -2.22 -2.13 -21.58
C PRO A 24 -2.23 -2.69 -20.15
N ARG A 25 -1.88 -3.97 -20.00
CA ARG A 25 -1.62 -4.53 -18.67
C ARG A 25 -0.63 -3.58 -18.02
N ARG A 26 -0.96 -2.98 -16.87
CA ARG A 26 -0.03 -2.10 -16.17
C ARG A 26 1.29 -2.85 -16.08
N ASP A 27 2.27 -2.38 -16.82
CA ASP A 27 3.59 -2.96 -16.83
C ASP A 27 4.16 -2.81 -15.42
N PHE A 28 3.96 -3.83 -14.59
CA PHE A 28 4.78 -4.09 -13.41
C PHE A 28 6.23 -4.44 -13.81
N GLN A 29 6.67 -4.08 -15.02
CA GLN A 29 7.99 -4.39 -15.60
C GLN A 29 9.13 -3.76 -14.79
N LYS A 30 8.88 -2.69 -14.03
CA LYS A 30 9.91 -2.03 -13.22
C LYS A 30 9.84 -2.53 -11.79
N CYS A 31 10.79 -3.40 -11.42
CA CYS A 31 11.00 -3.80 -10.04
C CYS A 31 11.21 -2.56 -9.17
N GLN A 32 10.49 -2.46 -8.04
CA GLN A 32 10.58 -1.32 -7.12
C GLN A 32 11.81 -1.40 -6.20
N HIS A 33 12.64 -2.44 -6.34
CA HIS A 33 13.85 -2.67 -5.56
C HIS A 33 13.66 -2.56 -4.03
N ILE A 34 12.45 -2.84 -3.52
CA ILE A 34 12.13 -2.70 -2.08
C ILE A 34 12.95 -3.69 -1.23
N GLN A 35 13.13 -4.91 -1.73
CA GLN A 35 13.87 -5.95 -1.03
C GLN A 35 15.27 -6.09 -1.63
N VAL A 36 16.28 -5.70 -0.85
CA VAL A 36 17.69 -5.80 -1.22
C VAL A 36 18.47 -6.71 -0.28
N ALA A 37 19.45 -7.42 -0.82
CA ALA A 37 20.53 -8.05 -0.09
C ALA A 37 21.68 -7.04 0.05
N ILE A 38 22.21 -6.91 1.26
CA ILE A 38 23.30 -6.01 1.58
C ILE A 38 24.58 -6.84 1.63
N ASP A 39 25.55 -6.55 0.76
CA ASP A 39 26.91 -7.04 0.92
C ASP A 39 27.73 -5.97 1.64
N SER A 40 27.97 -6.18 2.93
CA SER A 40 28.72 -5.26 3.77
C SER A 40 30.21 -5.19 3.45
N LYS A 41 30.77 -6.18 2.74
CA LYS A 41 32.19 -6.20 2.35
C LYS A 41 32.42 -5.43 1.06
N ALA A 42 31.54 -5.60 0.09
CA ALA A 42 31.61 -4.91 -1.20
C ALA A 42 30.93 -3.53 -1.19
N MET A 43 30.16 -3.20 -0.13
CA MET A 43 29.29 -2.01 -0.06
C MET A 43 28.30 -1.95 -1.23
N GLU A 44 27.83 -3.12 -1.67
CA GLU A 44 26.89 -3.25 -2.79
C GLU A 44 25.51 -3.65 -2.28
N LEU A 45 24.48 -3.16 -2.97
CA LEU A 45 23.11 -3.63 -2.79
C LEU A 45 22.68 -4.39 -4.04
N VAL A 46 22.08 -5.56 -3.83
CA VAL A 46 21.52 -6.38 -4.91
C VAL A 46 20.05 -6.62 -4.62
N CYS A 47 19.17 -6.33 -5.57
CA CYS A 47 17.76 -6.60 -5.36
C CYS A 47 17.47 -8.10 -5.35
N LYS A 48 16.67 -8.57 -4.38
CA LYS A 48 16.29 -10.00 -4.29
C LYS A 48 15.25 -10.43 -5.33
N GLN A 49 14.59 -9.47 -5.99
CA GLN A 49 13.51 -9.76 -6.94
C GLN A 49 14.00 -9.78 -8.39
N CYS A 50 14.86 -8.83 -8.76
CA CYS A 50 15.39 -8.71 -10.13
C CYS A 50 16.90 -8.94 -10.23
N GLU A 51 17.58 -9.22 -9.11
CA GLU A 51 19.03 -9.48 -9.04
C GLU A 51 19.92 -8.34 -9.54
N ALA A 52 19.32 -7.19 -9.87
CA ALA A 52 20.05 -6.01 -10.32
C ALA A 52 20.84 -5.37 -9.17
N LYS A 53 22.02 -4.87 -9.48
CA LYS A 53 22.78 -3.99 -8.58
C LYS A 53 22.05 -2.67 -8.44
N VAL A 54 21.78 -2.28 -7.20
CA VAL A 54 21.07 -1.07 -6.86
C VAL A 54 22.06 -0.06 -6.27
N ASN A 55 21.92 1.21 -6.64
CA ASN A 55 22.72 2.27 -6.03
C ASN A 55 22.30 2.45 -4.56
N PRO A 56 23.21 2.28 -3.58
CA PRO A 56 22.86 2.38 -2.16
C PRO A 56 22.29 3.73 -1.74
N VAL A 57 22.85 4.83 -2.25
CA VAL A 57 22.44 6.19 -1.86
C VAL A 57 21.03 6.50 -2.37
N LEU A 58 20.74 6.14 -3.62
CA LEU A 58 19.41 6.32 -4.20
C LEU A 58 18.38 5.44 -3.50
N TRP A 59 18.73 4.18 -3.23
CA TRP A 59 17.86 3.26 -2.50
C TRP A 59 17.52 3.76 -1.10
N ILE A 60 18.50 4.30 -0.36
CA ILE A 60 18.26 4.88 0.97
C ILE A 60 17.29 6.07 0.86
N LYS A 61 17.51 6.99 -0.09
CA LYS A 61 16.63 8.15 -0.30
C LYS A 61 15.18 7.70 -0.56
N ASP A 62 15.00 6.80 -1.52
CA ASP A 62 13.67 6.32 -1.92
C ASP A 62 13.00 5.53 -0.78
N SER A 63 13.79 4.76 -0.03
CA SER A 63 13.31 3.99 1.13
C SER A 63 12.83 4.91 2.25
N ILE A 64 13.53 6.00 2.54
CA ILE A 64 13.11 6.98 3.56
C ILE A 64 11.73 7.56 3.21
N GLU A 65 11.55 8.00 1.95
CA GLU A 65 10.25 8.52 1.50
C GLU A 65 9.14 7.46 1.58
N TYR A 66 9.46 6.22 1.18
CA TYR A 66 8.53 5.10 1.26
C TYR A 66 8.08 4.83 2.70
N PHE A 67 9.03 4.75 3.64
CA PHE A 67 8.74 4.50 5.04
C PHE A 67 7.97 5.66 5.69
N ALA A 68 8.27 6.91 5.34
CA ALA A 68 7.51 8.06 5.82
C ALA A 68 6.03 7.98 5.37
N ARG A 69 5.79 7.68 4.09
CA ARG A 69 4.40 7.49 3.57
C ARG A 69 3.70 6.30 4.22
N LEU A 70 4.42 5.24 4.56
CA LEU A 70 3.86 4.08 5.24
C LEU A 70 3.51 4.42 6.70
N GLN A 71 4.37 5.14 7.40
CA GLN A 71 4.14 5.61 8.76
C GLN A 71 2.89 6.50 8.84
N ASN A 72 2.76 7.46 7.93
CA ASN A 72 1.57 8.34 7.89
C ASN A 72 0.29 7.53 7.70
N ARG A 73 0.27 6.57 6.77
CA ARG A 73 -0.90 5.70 6.55
C ARG A 73 -1.25 4.85 7.78
N ILE A 74 -0.24 4.32 8.48
CA ILE A 74 -0.44 3.56 9.71
C ILE A 74 -0.98 4.47 10.82
N GLN A 75 -0.48 5.70 10.91
CA GLN A 75 -0.92 6.67 11.90
C GLN A 75 -2.39 7.07 11.68
N GLU A 76 -2.76 7.43 10.46
CA GLU A 76 -4.14 7.73 10.08
C GLU A 76 -5.09 6.54 10.38
N ALA A 77 -4.65 5.31 10.08
CA ALA A 77 -5.44 4.12 10.38
C ALA A 77 -5.60 3.91 11.90
N ARG A 78 -4.57 4.20 12.70
CA ARG A 78 -4.64 4.12 14.17
C ARG A 78 -5.57 5.17 14.76
N GLU A 79 -5.56 6.38 14.23
CA GLU A 79 -6.44 7.46 14.66
C GLU A 79 -7.90 7.10 14.42
N LYS A 80 -8.24 6.60 13.22
CA LYS A 80 -9.59 6.10 12.91
C LYS A 80 -10.03 4.98 13.86
N LEU A 81 -9.16 3.99 14.10
CA LEU A 81 -9.48 2.90 15.03
C LEU A 81 -9.71 3.39 16.47
N LYS A 82 -9.01 4.45 16.88
CA LYS A 82 -9.20 5.05 18.20
C LYS A 82 -10.55 5.77 18.30
N GLU A 83 -10.94 6.52 17.27
CA GLU A 83 -12.26 7.16 17.19
C GLU A 83 -13.38 6.11 17.24
N ASP A 84 -13.26 5.03 16.46
CA ASP A 84 -14.21 3.91 16.48
C ASP A 84 -14.30 3.26 17.88
N GLU A 85 -13.16 3.07 18.55
CA GLU A 85 -13.12 2.53 19.92
C GLU A 85 -13.83 3.45 20.92
N GLU A 86 -13.63 4.77 20.80
CA GLU A 86 -14.30 5.78 21.63
C GLU A 86 -15.81 5.78 21.39
N GLU A 87 -16.28 5.72 20.13
CA GLU A 87 -17.70 5.62 19.81
C GLU A 87 -18.33 4.34 20.40
N LEU A 88 -17.62 3.20 20.28
CA LEU A 88 -18.07 1.92 20.83
C LEU A 88 -18.15 1.93 22.37
N LYS A 89 -17.21 2.61 23.04
CA LYS A 89 -17.28 2.82 24.50
C LYS A 89 -18.52 3.61 24.90
N VAL A 90 -18.88 4.64 24.15
CA VAL A 90 -20.12 5.42 24.38
C VAL A 90 -21.35 4.56 24.11
N ARG A 91 -21.36 3.77 23.02
CA ARG A 91 -22.40 2.78 22.68
C ARG A 91 -22.31 1.51 23.53
N SER A 92 -22.01 1.62 24.82
CA SER A 92 -21.82 0.51 25.77
C SER A 92 -22.97 -0.50 25.85
N ARG A 93 -24.19 -0.16 25.37
CA ARG A 93 -25.36 -1.04 25.41
C ARG A 93 -26.19 -0.97 24.14
N THR A 94 -26.61 -2.13 23.65
CA THR A 94 -27.54 -2.29 22.52
C THR A 94 -28.83 -2.96 22.97
N ARG A 95 -29.94 -2.67 22.30
CA ARG A 95 -31.22 -3.32 22.58
C ARG A 95 -31.28 -4.66 21.86
N CYS A 96 -31.50 -5.74 22.60
CA CYS A 96 -31.70 -7.07 22.01
C CYS A 96 -33.01 -7.11 21.21
N GLN A 97 -32.99 -7.60 19.96
CA GLN A 97 -34.19 -7.72 19.14
C GLN A 97 -35.18 -8.78 19.68
N HIS A 98 -34.67 -9.83 20.32
CA HIS A 98 -35.47 -10.94 20.85
C HIS A 98 -36.14 -10.60 22.19
N CYS A 99 -35.38 -10.10 23.18
CA CYS A 99 -35.90 -9.87 24.54
C CYS A 99 -36.10 -8.38 24.88
N ARG A 100 -35.76 -7.45 23.98
CA ARG A 100 -35.85 -5.98 24.15
C ARG A 100 -35.08 -5.39 25.34
N LYS A 101 -34.31 -6.20 26.07
CA LYS A 101 -33.43 -5.75 27.15
C LYS A 101 -32.18 -5.09 26.58
N MET A 102 -31.60 -4.17 27.35
CA MET A 102 -30.31 -3.56 27.03
C MET A 102 -29.18 -4.53 27.40
N THR A 103 -28.38 -4.92 26.43
CA THR A 103 -27.23 -5.82 26.57
C THR A 103 -25.94 -5.06 26.34
N VAL A 104 -24.91 -5.35 27.14
CA VAL A 104 -23.58 -4.76 26.97
C VAL A 104 -22.95 -5.30 25.69
N ILE A 105 -22.32 -4.42 24.89
CA ILE A 105 -21.55 -4.87 23.74
C ILE A 105 -20.25 -5.52 24.25
N ASN A 106 -20.06 -6.81 24.02
CA ASN A 106 -18.84 -7.53 24.37
C ASN A 106 -18.03 -7.81 23.10
N LEU A 107 -17.06 -6.94 22.81
CA LEU A 107 -16.18 -7.08 21.65
C LEU A 107 -14.92 -7.83 22.09
N LYS A 108 -14.79 -9.11 21.72
CA LYS A 108 -13.54 -9.85 21.98
C LYS A 108 -12.46 -9.59 20.93
N HIS A 109 -12.79 -9.40 19.63
CA HIS A 109 -11.78 -9.28 18.54
C HIS A 109 -12.27 -8.58 17.23
N HIS A 110 -13.17 -7.59 17.27
CA HIS A 110 -13.85 -7.17 16.02
C HIS A 110 -13.08 -6.19 15.11
N LYS A 111 -12.84 -6.64 13.86
CA LYS A 111 -12.80 -5.82 12.63
C LYS A 111 -14.22 -5.76 12.07
N PHE A 112 -14.81 -4.58 11.90
CA PHE A 112 -16.03 -4.41 11.13
C PHE A 112 -15.69 -3.76 9.78
N VAL A 113 -16.14 -4.39 8.70
CA VAL A 113 -16.34 -3.73 7.41
C VAL A 113 -17.85 -3.65 7.25
N VAL A 114 -18.38 -2.42 7.20
CA VAL A 114 -19.73 -2.16 6.69
C VAL A 114 -19.56 -1.73 5.24
N LEU A 115 -20.13 -2.53 4.33
CA LEU A 115 -20.17 -2.30 2.87
C LEU A 115 -20.99 -1.07 2.51
#